data_AF-A0A6J6WNL9-F1
#
_entry.id   AF-A0A6J6WNL9-F1
#
_cell.length_a   1.000
_cell.length_b   1.000
_cell.length_c   1.000
_cell.angle_alpha   90.00
_cell.angle_beta   90.00
_cell.angle_gamma   90.00
#
_symmetry.space_group_name_H-M   'P 1'
#
loop_
_entity.id
_entity.type
_entity.pdbx_description
1 polymer ?
#
loop_
_entity_poly.entity_id
_entity_poly.type
_entity_poly.pdbx_seq_one_letter_code
_entity_poly.pdbx_strand_id
1 'polypeptide(L)'
;MHLALIERNFAAMIRRHISGAPNPVGLLNDDSGKARTRDQIMASVHAMTEEWQIEHRGISLSEAIAVTASARAVSLQLLSELTDEQLEETLPGAPWADGTIGGVLSANAGHGRMHWGWSKDAGLLEH
;
A
#
# COMPACT_ATOMS: atom_id res chain seq x y z
N MET A 1 3.02 -10.98 5.34
CA MET A 1 3.82 -10.49 4.19
C MET A 1 3.07 -9.51 3.29
N HIS A 2 1.89 -9.86 2.77
CA HIS A 2 1.09 -8.98 1.89
C HIS A 2 0.90 -7.55 2.41
N LEU A 3 0.41 -7.38 3.64
CA LEU A 3 0.19 -6.04 4.21
C LEU A 3 1.46 -5.17 4.25
N ALA A 4 2.63 -5.76 4.50
CA ALA A 4 3.90 -5.02 4.55
C ALA A 4 4.27 -4.41 3.19
N LEU A 5 4.02 -5.13 2.10
CA LEU A 5 4.20 -4.60 0.73
C LEU A 5 3.26 -3.42 0.49
N ILE A 6 1.99 -3.57 0.83
CA ILE A 6 0.97 -2.55 0.58
C ILE A 6 1.25 -1.27 1.37
N GLU A 7 1.67 -1.39 2.65
CA GLU A 7 2.07 -0.22 3.45
C GLU A 7 3.23 0.55 2.80
N ARG A 8 4.27 -0.16 2.34
CA ARG A 8 5.41 0.47 1.64
C ARG A 8 4.99 1.14 0.34
N ASN A 9 4.15 0.49 -0.46
CA ASN A 9 3.68 1.04 -1.73
C ASN A 9 2.85 2.31 -1.54
N PHE A 10 1.95 2.31 -0.55
CA PHE A 10 1.14 3.47 -0.24
C PHE A 10 2.01 4.64 0.25
N ALA A 11 2.99 4.37 1.10
CA ALA A 11 3.93 5.40 1.52
C ALA A 11 4.77 5.93 0.35
N ALA A 12 5.24 5.05 -0.53
CA ALA A 12 6.06 5.43 -1.69
C ALA A 12 5.28 6.31 -2.69
N MET A 13 4.03 5.97 -3.01
CA MET A 13 3.23 6.78 -3.93
C MET A 13 2.90 8.17 -3.36
N ILE A 14 2.61 8.27 -2.06
CA ILE A 14 2.40 9.56 -1.41
C ILE A 14 3.69 10.40 -1.44
N ARG A 15 4.84 9.80 -1.10
CA ARG A 15 6.14 10.50 -1.18
C ARG A 15 6.47 10.98 -2.60
N ARG A 16 6.15 10.18 -3.62
CA ARG A 16 6.30 10.59 -5.03
C ARG A 16 5.43 11.81 -5.36
N HIS A 17 4.19 11.83 -4.88
CA HIS A 17 3.28 12.96 -5.06
C HIS A 17 3.82 14.24 -4.42
N ILE A 18 4.22 14.16 -3.14
CA ILE A 18 4.82 15.31 -2.44
C ILE A 18 6.09 15.81 -3.12
N SER A 19 6.86 14.91 -3.75
CA SER A 19 8.05 15.26 -4.55
C SER A 19 7.72 15.80 -5.95
N GLY A 20 6.45 15.96 -6.31
CA GLY A 20 6.01 16.50 -7.61
C GLY A 20 6.03 15.51 -8.77
N ALA A 21 6.00 14.19 -8.52
CA ALA A 21 5.96 13.21 -9.58
C ALA A 21 4.65 13.30 -10.38
N PRO A 22 4.68 13.28 -11.73
CA PRO A 22 3.48 13.46 -12.56
C PRO A 22 2.53 12.25 -12.54
N ASN A 23 3.02 11.06 -12.18
CA ASN A 23 2.24 9.83 -12.08
C ASN A 23 2.61 9.08 -10.78
N PRO A 24 2.23 9.61 -9.60
CA PRO A 24 2.76 9.13 -8.33
C PRO A 24 2.23 7.74 -7.96
N VAL A 25 1.00 7.41 -8.35
CA VAL A 25 0.39 6.08 -8.14
C VAL A 25 0.92 5.08 -9.16
N GLY A 26 1.18 5.50 -10.41
CA GLY A 26 1.79 4.63 -11.41
C GLY A 26 0.91 3.46 -11.88
N LEU A 27 -0.37 3.42 -11.49
CA LEU A 27 -1.28 2.31 -11.74
C LEU A 27 -2.06 2.50 -13.04
N LEU A 28 -2.76 3.62 -13.18
CA LEU A 28 -3.70 3.87 -14.27
C LEU A 28 -3.04 4.14 -15.61
N ASN A 29 -1.84 4.74 -15.60
CA ASN A 29 -1.09 5.07 -16.82
C ASN A 29 0.29 4.43 -16.77
N ASP A 30 0.79 3.99 -17.92
CA ASP A 30 2.16 3.54 -18.10
C ASP A 30 3.17 4.69 -18.13
N ASP A 31 4.46 4.36 -18.27
CA ASP A 31 5.56 5.33 -18.25
C ASP A 31 5.53 6.30 -19.44
N SER A 32 4.80 5.95 -20.51
CA SER A 32 4.54 6.83 -21.66
C SER A 32 3.30 7.72 -21.45
N GLY A 33 2.60 7.57 -20.33
CA GLY A 33 1.36 8.28 -20.01
C GLY A 33 0.11 7.65 -20.62
N LYS A 34 0.20 6.47 -21.25
CA LYS A 34 -0.95 5.80 -21.85
C LYS A 34 -1.75 5.04 -20.79
N ALA A 35 -3.08 5.17 -20.85
CA ALA A 35 -3.98 4.46 -19.95
C ALA A 35 -3.85 2.94 -20.10
N ARG A 36 -3.72 2.25 -18.96
CA ARG A 36 -3.75 0.79 -18.86
C ARG A 36 -5.18 0.27 -18.84
N THR A 37 -5.39 -0.91 -19.41
CA THR A 37 -6.63 -1.66 -19.21
C THR A 37 -6.70 -2.22 -17.79
N ARG A 38 -7.90 -2.60 -17.35
CA ARG A 38 -8.09 -3.29 -16.06
C ARG A 38 -7.23 -4.55 -15.97
N ASP A 39 -7.16 -5.34 -17.04
CA ASP A 39 -6.38 -6.58 -17.04
C ASP A 39 -4.88 -6.30 -16.90
N GLN A 40 -4.37 -5.25 -17.54
CA GLN A 40 -2.98 -4.82 -17.40
C GLN A 40 -2.68 -4.33 -15.97
N ILE A 41 -3.62 -3.59 -15.35
CA ILE A 41 -3.52 -3.16 -13.96
C ILE A 41 -3.47 -4.38 -13.02
N MET A 42 -4.37 -5.34 -13.20
CA MET A 42 -4.41 -6.52 -12.35
C MET A 42 -3.18 -7.41 -12.54
N ALA A 43 -2.69 -7.55 -13.78
CA ALA A 43 -1.47 -8.29 -14.06
C ALA A 43 -0.26 -7.68 -13.35
N SER A 44 -0.10 -6.35 -13.36
CA SER A 44 1.02 -5.70 -12.66
C SER A 44 0.92 -5.82 -11.15
N VAL A 45 -0.30 -5.67 -10.59
CA VAL A 45 -0.54 -5.89 -9.15
C VAL A 45 -0.21 -7.31 -8.75
N HIS A 46 -0.67 -8.31 -9.52
CA HIS A 46 -0.38 -9.73 -9.23
C HIS A 46 1.12 -10.02 -9.29
N ALA A 47 1.80 -9.58 -10.36
CA ALA A 47 3.24 -9.78 -10.50
C ALA A 47 4.01 -9.21 -9.30
N MET A 48 3.72 -7.97 -8.91
CA MET A 48 4.34 -7.33 -7.75
C MET A 48 4.08 -8.10 -6.44
N THR A 49 2.85 -8.60 -6.24
CA THR A 49 2.53 -9.39 -5.05
C THR A 49 3.21 -10.76 -5.05
N GLU A 50 3.34 -11.40 -6.21
CA GLU A 50 3.98 -12.70 -6.37
C GLU A 50 5.49 -12.60 -6.14
N GLU A 51 6.15 -11.61 -6.73
CA GLU A 51 7.58 -11.33 -6.51
C GLU A 51 7.88 -11.13 -5.02
N TRP A 52 7.06 -10.32 -4.33
CA TRP A 52 7.22 -10.10 -2.89
C TRP A 52 7.02 -11.37 -2.05
N GLN A 53 6.06 -12.22 -2.44
CA GLN A 53 5.83 -13.50 -1.79
C GLN A 53 7.00 -14.45 -2.00
N ILE A 54 7.58 -14.49 -3.21
CA ILE A 54 8.75 -15.31 -3.54
C ILE A 54 9.96 -14.86 -2.71
N GLU A 55 10.23 -13.55 -2.67
CA GLU A 55 11.35 -12.97 -1.92
C GLU A 55 11.31 -13.33 -0.43
N HIS A 56 10.12 -13.34 0.15
CA HIS A 56 9.92 -13.58 1.58
C HIS A 56 9.47 -15.01 1.90
N ARG A 57 9.58 -15.94 0.95
CA ARG A 57 9.17 -17.32 1.14
C ARG A 57 10.15 -18.03 2.08
N GLY A 58 9.62 -18.72 3.09
CA GLY A 58 10.41 -19.58 3.97
C GLY A 58 11.17 -18.82 5.07
N ILE A 59 10.96 -17.51 5.22
CA ILE A 59 11.49 -16.76 6.36
C ILE A 59 10.82 -17.21 7.67
N SER A 60 11.53 -17.04 8.78
CA SER A 60 11.01 -17.28 10.12
C SER A 60 9.90 -16.29 10.50
N LEU A 61 9.10 -16.65 11.51
CA LEU A 61 8.09 -15.74 12.07
C LEU A 61 8.71 -14.43 12.57
N SER A 62 9.88 -14.48 13.23
CA SER A 62 10.60 -13.30 13.71
C SER A 62 10.99 -12.36 12.57
N GLU A 63 11.45 -12.90 11.43
CA GLU A 63 11.77 -12.11 10.24
C GLU A 63 10.51 -11.51 9.63
N ALA A 64 9.42 -12.28 9.53
CA ALA A 64 8.14 -11.77 9.03
C ALA A 64 7.59 -10.63 9.91
N ILE A 65 7.73 -10.73 11.24
CA ILE A 65 7.39 -9.67 12.19
C ILE A 65 8.27 -8.45 11.95
N ALA A 66 9.59 -8.62 11.82
CA ALA A 66 10.52 -7.52 11.58
C ALA A 66 10.21 -6.76 10.29
N VAL A 67 9.93 -7.49 9.19
CA VAL A 67 9.54 -6.88 7.90
C VAL A 67 8.23 -6.09 8.04
N THR A 68 7.24 -6.66 8.73
CA THR A 68 5.94 -6.02 8.93
C THR A 68 6.05 -4.78 9.84
N ALA A 69 6.81 -4.88 10.92
CA ALA A 69 7.07 -3.75 11.82
C ALA A 69 7.82 -2.62 11.11
N SER A 70 8.80 -2.95 10.29
CA SER A 70 9.52 -1.96 9.47
C SER A 70 8.59 -1.26 8.48
N ALA A 71 7.71 -1.99 7.79
CA ALA A 71 6.73 -1.38 6.89
C ALA A 71 5.76 -0.45 7.64
N ARG A 72 5.29 -0.86 8.83
CA ARG A 72 4.45 -0.01 9.67
C ARG A 72 5.18 1.26 10.11
N ALA A 73 6.46 1.17 10.47
CA ALA A 73 7.26 2.33 10.85
C ALA A 73 7.35 3.36 9.71
N VAL A 74 7.47 2.91 8.45
CA VAL A 74 7.46 3.80 7.28
C VAL A 74 6.14 4.56 7.15
N SER A 75 5.00 3.89 7.32
CA SER A 75 3.68 4.53 7.29
C SER A 75 3.49 5.54 8.42
N LEU A 76 3.90 5.17 9.65
CA LEU A 76 3.79 6.06 10.81
C LEU A 76 4.71 7.28 10.69
N GLN A 77 5.93 7.08 10.17
CA GLN A 77 6.84 8.18 9.88
C GLN A 77 6.21 9.12 8.84
N LEU A 78 5.70 8.60 7.73
CA LEU A 78 5.03 9.43 6.73
C LEU A 78 3.86 10.21 7.34
N LEU A 79 3.01 9.56 8.13
CA LEU A 79 1.89 10.23 8.78
C LEU A 79 2.35 11.36 9.71
N SER A 80 3.48 11.20 10.39
CA SER A 80 4.04 12.25 11.26
C SER A 80 4.66 13.43 10.49
N GLU A 81 4.94 13.26 9.20
CA GLU A 81 5.55 14.28 8.33
C GLU A 81 4.52 15.07 7.52
N LEU A 82 3.31 14.55 7.34
CA LEU A 82 2.25 15.18 6.54
C LEU A 82 1.55 16.29 7.33
N THR A 83 1.27 17.40 6.65
CA THR A 83 0.38 18.45 7.19
C THR A 83 -1.09 18.13 6.91
N ASP A 84 -2.00 18.82 7.61
CA ASP A 84 -3.44 18.69 7.37
C ASP A 84 -3.80 19.06 5.92
N GLU A 85 -3.18 20.11 5.37
CA GLU A 85 -3.38 20.51 3.98
C GLU A 85 -2.93 19.42 3.01
N GLN A 86 -1.79 18.76 3.27
CA GLN A 86 -1.31 17.65 2.45
C GLN A 86 -2.23 16.44 2.55
N LEU A 87 -2.86 16.18 3.70
CA LEU A 87 -3.83 15.11 3.85
C LEU A 87 -5.09 15.35 2.98
N GLU A 88 -5.46 16.61 2.75
CA GLU A 88 -6.59 17.01 1.89
C GLU A 88 -6.26 16.98 0.39
N GLU A 89 -4.98 16.93 0.01
CA GLU A 89 -4.59 16.88 -1.40
C GLU A 89 -5.09 15.60 -2.09
N THR A 90 -5.56 15.75 -3.33
CA THR A 90 -5.88 14.60 -4.19
C THR A 90 -4.60 13.95 -4.68
N LEU A 91 -4.48 12.63 -4.50
CA LEU A 91 -3.39 11.83 -5.02
C LEU A 91 -3.72 11.40 -6.47
N PRO A 92 -3.03 11.93 -7.50
CA PRO A 92 -3.37 11.64 -8.89
C PRO A 92 -3.29 10.15 -9.22
N GLY A 93 -4.39 9.62 -9.74
CA GLY A 93 -4.51 8.22 -10.15
C GLY A 93 -4.86 7.25 -9.01
N ALA A 94 -5.16 7.72 -7.81
CA ALA A 94 -5.60 6.88 -6.70
C ALA A 94 -7.08 6.47 -6.87
N PRO A 95 -7.40 5.16 -7.02
CA PRO A 95 -8.78 4.69 -7.10
C PRO A 95 -9.40 4.39 -5.72
N TRP A 96 -8.71 4.71 -4.62
CA TRP A 96 -9.09 4.31 -3.27
C TRP A 96 -9.79 5.45 -2.52
N ALA A 97 -10.84 5.10 -1.78
CA ALA A 97 -11.64 6.04 -0.99
C ALA A 97 -12.11 7.25 -1.85
N ASP A 98 -11.87 8.47 -1.38
CA ASP A 98 -12.16 9.73 -2.09
C ASP A 98 -10.97 10.25 -2.91
N GLY A 99 -9.87 9.48 -2.99
CA GLY A 99 -8.67 9.84 -3.74
C GLY A 99 -7.74 10.83 -3.03
N THR A 100 -8.10 11.35 -1.86
CA THR A 100 -7.21 12.21 -1.06
C THR A 100 -6.10 11.41 -0.41
N ILE A 101 -4.99 12.05 -0.02
CA ILE A 101 -3.92 11.38 0.73
C ILE A 101 -4.47 10.79 2.05
N GLY A 102 -5.29 11.55 2.77
CA GLY A 102 -5.96 11.08 4.00
C GLY A 102 -6.91 9.91 3.76
N GLY A 103 -7.70 9.95 2.68
CA GLY A 103 -8.59 8.87 2.27
C GLY A 103 -7.83 7.60 1.89
N VAL A 104 -6.72 7.74 1.17
CA VAL A 104 -5.82 6.64 0.79
C VAL A 104 -5.19 5.98 2.03
N LEU A 105 -4.69 6.76 2.98
CA LEU A 105 -4.17 6.24 4.25
C LEU A 105 -5.27 5.54 5.07
N SER A 106 -6.49 6.09 5.07
CA SER A 106 -7.65 5.48 5.70
C SER A 106 -8.03 4.14 5.06
N ALA A 107 -7.96 4.04 3.73
CA ALA A 107 -8.18 2.79 3.00
C ALA A 107 -7.13 1.74 3.36
N ASN A 108 -5.85 2.12 3.48
CA ASN A 108 -4.78 1.22 3.95
C ASN A 108 -5.05 0.70 5.38
N ALA A 109 -5.44 1.58 6.29
CA ALA A 109 -5.81 1.18 7.65
C ALA A 109 -7.02 0.23 7.68
N GLY A 110 -8.03 0.49 6.83
CA GLY A 110 -9.19 -0.39 6.65
C GLY A 110 -8.80 -1.76 6.11
N HIS A 111 -7.87 -1.83 5.17
CA HIS A 111 -7.34 -3.07 4.62
C HIS A 111 -6.64 -3.94 5.68
N GLY A 112 -5.85 -3.33 6.57
CA GLY A 112 -5.28 -4.04 7.72
C GLY A 112 -6.34 -4.62 8.65
N ARG A 113 -7.41 -3.88 8.95
CA ARG A 113 -8.54 -4.37 9.76
C ARG A 113 -9.29 -5.52 9.09
N MET A 114 -9.46 -5.47 7.77
CA MET A 114 -10.09 -6.54 7.00
C MET A 114 -9.31 -7.86 7.13
N HIS A 115 -7.98 -7.82 6.94
CA HIS A 115 -7.13 -8.99 7.11
C HIS A 115 -7.17 -9.56 8.54
N TRP A 116 -7.19 -8.68 9.54
CA TRP A 116 -7.36 -9.10 10.93
C TRP A 116 -8.71 -9.81 11.15
N GLY A 117 -9.78 -9.29 10.55
CA GLY A 117 -11.09 -9.95 10.53
C GLY A 117 -11.02 -11.36 9.93
N TRP A 118 -10.40 -11.52 8.76
CA TRP A 118 -10.24 -12.83 8.14
C TRP A 118 -9.41 -13.81 8.99
N SER A 119 -8.39 -13.33 9.70
CA SER A 119 -7.65 -14.17 10.65
C SER A 119 -8.52 -14.63 11.83
N LYS A 120 -9.44 -13.79 12.31
CA LYS A 120 -10.42 -14.20 13.33
C LYS A 120 -11.41 -15.21 12.78
N ASP A 121 -12.00 -14.94 11.62
CA ASP A 121 -13.00 -15.82 11.00
C ASP A 121 -12.43 -17.20 10.69
N ALA A 122 -11.12 -17.29 10.42
CA ALA A 122 -10.39 -18.53 10.25
C ALA A 122 -9.99 -19.24 11.56
N GLY A 123 -10.34 -18.69 12.73
CA GLY A 123 -9.98 -19.26 14.04
C GLY A 123 -8.50 -19.14 14.41
N LEU A 124 -7.72 -18.29 13.71
CA LEU A 124 -6.27 -18.17 13.93
C LEU A 124 -5.89 -17.27 15.12
N LEU A 125 -6.87 -16.62 15.74
CA LEU A 125 -6.69 -15.62 16.80
C LEU A 125 -7.43 -15.97 18.10
N GLU A 126 -7.99 -17.17 18.21
CA GLU A 126 -8.54 -17.68 19.46
C GLU A 126 -7.40 -18.30 20.28
N HIS A 127 -6.94 -17.56 21.28
CA HIS A 127 -5.99 -18.00 22.30
C HIS A 127 -6.55 -17.63 23.68
#